data_AF-A0A839EX48-F1
#
_entry.id   AF-A0A839EX48-F1
#
_cell.length_a   1.000
_cell.length_b   1.000
_cell.length_c   1.000
_cell.angle_alpha   90.00
_cell.angle_beta   90.00
_cell.angle_gamma   90.00
#
_symmetry.space_group_name_H-M   'P 1'
#
loop_
_entity.id
_entity.type
_entity.pdbx_description
1 polymer ?
#
loop_
_entity_poly.entity_id
_entity_poly.type
_entity_poly.pdbx_seq_one_letter_code
_entity_poly.pdbx_strand_id
1 'polypeptide(L)'
;MTDKIIDNSAPLPTTIGEWLRAPVPTSPFQARTQQLWLKWWRLRSNASALFGLCVILAILAVAIFAPLLATHDIFEQNLAQRLMRPSAIHWLGTDELGRDIYSRLLFGARITLYIACLTAIIVAPIGLLIGTSAGYIGGWVDIVLMRIVDIFLAFPSLILALAFVAALGPGIQNAIIAISLASWPPIARLARAETLTIRKSDYISAIRLQGASPLRIILGHIVPMCMSSVVVRVTLNMAAIILTAAGLGFLGLGAQPPSPEWGTMLSSGREFMLTNWWIAAIPGCAILLTSLAFNLLGDGLRDVLDPRNG
;
A
#
# COMPACT_ATOMS: atom_id res chain seq x y z
N MET A 1 3.92 49.66 16.71
CA MET A 1 4.37 49.24 18.07
C MET A 1 3.13 49.01 18.89
N THR A 2 2.62 47.78 18.91
CA THR A 2 1.58 47.33 19.82
C THR A 2 1.98 45.92 20.22
N ASP A 3 2.71 45.85 21.33
CA ASP A 3 3.02 44.61 22.04
C ASP A 3 1.71 43.91 22.40
N LYS A 4 1.39 42.84 21.67
CA LYS A 4 0.46 41.84 22.17
C LYS A 4 1.23 41.04 23.22
N ILE A 5 1.12 41.50 24.46
CA ILE A 5 1.49 40.73 25.65
C ILE A 5 0.83 39.36 25.49
N ILE A 6 1.64 38.32 25.33
CA ILE A 6 1.19 36.93 25.38
C ILE A 6 0.76 36.72 26.83
N ASP A 7 -0.55 36.77 27.05
CA ASP A 7 -1.15 36.48 28.33
C ASP A 7 -0.91 34.98 28.64
N ASN A 8 0.10 34.71 29.47
CA ASN A 8 0.48 33.38 29.95
C ASN A 8 -0.50 32.82 31.01
N SER A 9 -1.67 33.45 31.22
CA SER A 9 -2.67 33.06 32.22
C SER A 9 -3.82 32.19 31.68
N ALA A 10 -3.70 31.64 30.47
CA ALA A 10 -4.67 30.65 30.01
C ALA A 10 -4.65 29.42 30.95
N PRO A 11 -5.79 29.04 31.56
CA PRO A 11 -5.83 27.93 32.52
C PRO A 11 -5.31 26.66 31.84
N LEU A 12 -4.45 25.92 32.55
CA LEU A 12 -3.96 24.63 32.09
C LEU A 12 -5.18 23.75 31.76
N PRO A 13 -5.24 23.16 30.55
CA PRO A 13 -6.39 22.38 30.13
C PRO A 13 -6.65 21.24 31.11
N THR A 14 -7.88 21.15 31.59
CA THR A 14 -8.26 20.22 32.67
C THR A 14 -8.67 18.86 32.13
N THR A 15 -8.96 18.78 30.83
CA THR A 15 -9.33 17.56 30.12
C THR A 15 -8.47 17.31 28.89
N ILE A 16 -8.33 16.04 28.49
CA ILE A 16 -7.61 15.64 27.26
C ILE A 16 -8.21 16.33 26.02
N GLY A 17 -9.53 16.55 26.01
CA GLY A 17 -10.24 17.25 24.94
C GLY A 17 -9.88 18.73 24.83
N GLU A 18 -9.77 19.43 25.97
CA GLU A 18 -9.29 20.83 26.02
C GLU A 18 -7.80 20.93 25.65
N TRP A 19 -7.00 19.96 26.10
CA TRP A 19 -5.57 19.90 25.80
C TRP A 19 -5.30 19.71 24.30
N LEU A 20 -6.12 18.90 23.61
CA LEU A 20 -6.02 18.72 22.16
C LEU A 20 -6.63 19.87 21.34
N ARG A 21 -7.52 20.68 21.91
CA ARG A 21 -8.16 21.83 21.24
C ARG A 21 -7.51 23.17 21.56
N ALA A 22 -6.44 23.18 22.36
CA ALA A 22 -5.73 24.40 22.72
C ALA A 22 -5.26 25.16 21.44
N PRO A 23 -5.47 26.49 21.36
CA PRO A 23 -5.14 27.28 20.18
C PRO A 23 -3.63 27.40 19.92
N VAL A 24 -2.79 27.20 20.95
CA VAL A 24 -1.33 27.14 20.84
C VAL A 24 -0.84 25.93 21.62
N PRO A 25 -0.14 24.97 21.00
CA PRO A 25 0.45 23.85 21.72
C PRO A 25 1.59 24.34 22.61
N THR A 26 1.59 23.93 23.88
CA THR A 26 2.61 24.35 24.87
C THR A 26 3.83 23.43 24.87
N SER A 27 3.78 22.27 24.19
CA SER A 27 4.91 21.35 24.05
C SER A 27 5.01 20.70 22.65
N PRO A 28 6.22 20.26 22.22
CA PRO A 28 6.39 19.52 20.97
C PRO A 28 5.59 18.21 20.91
N PHE A 29 5.41 17.55 22.07
CA PHE A 29 4.60 16.34 22.19
C PHE A 29 3.10 16.65 21.99
N GLN A 30 2.62 17.75 22.58
CA GLN A 30 1.25 18.23 22.36
C GLN A 30 1.01 18.60 20.89
N ALA A 31 1.94 19.28 20.24
CA ALA A 31 1.80 19.63 18.83
C ALA A 31 1.66 18.39 17.94
N ARG A 32 2.48 17.34 18.17
CA ARG A 32 2.41 16.08 17.42
C ARG A 32 1.11 15.32 17.67
N THR A 33 0.69 15.21 18.92
CA THR A 33 -0.55 14.51 19.31
C THR A 33 -1.80 15.25 18.82
N GLN A 34 -1.81 16.57 18.87
CA GLN A 34 -2.87 17.42 18.31
C GLN A 34 -2.96 17.26 16.79
N GLN A 35 -1.83 17.24 16.06
CA GLN A 35 -1.82 16.99 14.62
C GLN A 35 -2.32 15.59 14.27
N LEU A 36 -1.93 14.56 15.02
CA LEU A 36 -2.43 13.20 14.83
C LEU A 36 -3.93 13.09 15.11
N TRP A 37 -4.40 13.77 16.16
CA TRP A 37 -5.83 13.80 16.51
C TRP A 37 -6.67 14.49 15.43
N LEU A 38 -6.22 15.64 14.92
CA LEU A 38 -6.90 16.34 13.81
C LEU A 38 -6.93 15.49 12.54
N LYS A 39 -5.81 14.83 12.20
CA LYS A 39 -5.74 13.90 11.07
C LYS A 39 -6.70 12.72 11.23
N TRP A 40 -6.75 12.13 12.43
CA TRP A 40 -7.68 11.04 12.74
C TRP A 40 -9.14 11.50 12.69
N TRP A 41 -9.45 12.68 13.22
CA TRP A 41 -10.80 13.23 13.19
C TRP A 41 -11.29 13.48 11.76
N ARG A 42 -10.42 14.04 10.90
CA ARG A 42 -10.68 14.20 9.46
C ARG A 42 -10.88 12.85 8.77
N LEU A 43 -10.02 11.87 9.05
CA LEU A 43 -10.15 10.53 8.48
C LEU A 43 -11.48 9.86 8.91
N ARG A 44 -11.84 9.95 10.18
CA ARG A 44 -13.08 9.39 10.73
C ARG A 44 -14.32 10.08 10.16
N SER A 45 -14.23 11.35 9.77
CA SER A 45 -15.32 12.07 9.12
C SER A 45 -15.58 11.60 7.68
N ASN A 46 -14.59 10.96 7.05
CA ASN A 46 -14.72 10.35 5.73
C ASN A 46 -15.16 8.88 5.86
N ALA A 47 -16.46 8.62 5.62
CA ALA A 47 -17.05 7.29 5.75
C ALA A 47 -16.38 6.23 4.84
N SER A 48 -16.00 6.61 3.62
CA SER A 48 -15.31 5.73 2.68
C SER A 48 -13.93 5.33 3.18
N ALA A 49 -13.15 6.29 3.68
CA ALA A 49 -11.84 6.04 4.26
C ALA A 49 -11.91 5.15 5.50
N LEU A 50 -12.91 5.38 6.36
CA LEU A 50 -13.13 4.57 7.55
C LEU A 50 -13.52 3.13 7.20
N PHE A 51 -14.39 2.95 6.18
CA PHE A 51 -14.73 1.62 5.68
C PHE A 51 -13.49 0.88 5.17
N GLY A 52 -12.67 1.53 4.31
CA GLY A 52 -11.42 0.96 3.82
C GLY A 52 -10.46 0.56 4.95
N LEU A 53 -10.31 1.44 5.95
CA LEU A 53 -9.50 1.15 7.13
C LEU A 53 -10.02 -0.06 7.91
N CYS A 54 -11.33 -0.13 8.18
CA CYS A 54 -11.94 -1.26 8.89
C CYS A 54 -11.74 -2.58 8.16
N VAL A 55 -11.90 -2.59 6.83
CA VAL A 55 -11.69 -3.79 6.01
C VAL A 55 -10.22 -4.23 6.04
N ILE A 56 -9.27 -3.31 5.91
CA ILE A 56 -7.83 -3.64 5.99
C ILE A 56 -7.47 -4.19 7.37
N LEU A 57 -7.98 -3.59 8.46
CA LEU A 57 -7.75 -4.09 9.81
C LEU A 57 -8.37 -5.48 10.03
N ALA A 58 -9.56 -5.73 9.47
CA ALA A 58 -10.18 -7.05 9.51
C ALA A 58 -9.36 -8.10 8.75
N ILE A 59 -8.87 -7.78 7.54
CA ILE A 59 -8.01 -8.67 6.75
C ILE A 59 -6.68 -8.93 7.47
N LEU A 60 -6.10 -7.91 8.10
CA LEU A 60 -4.87 -8.04 8.87
C LEU A 60 -5.08 -8.92 10.11
N ALA A 61 -6.20 -8.75 10.82
CA ALA A 61 -6.57 -9.63 11.93
C ALA A 61 -6.76 -11.09 11.45
N VAL A 62 -7.50 -11.30 10.35
CA VAL A 62 -7.66 -12.60 9.71
C VAL A 62 -6.32 -13.22 9.35
N ALA A 63 -5.41 -12.46 8.74
CA ALA A 63 -4.10 -12.94 8.36
C ALA A 63 -3.23 -13.29 9.58
N ILE A 64 -3.24 -12.48 10.64
CA ILE A 64 -2.47 -12.78 11.86
C ILE A 64 -3.01 -14.04 12.54
N PHE A 65 -4.33 -14.11 12.73
CA PHE A 65 -5.01 -15.18 13.44
C PHE A 65 -5.37 -16.38 12.55
N ALA A 66 -4.93 -16.41 11.28
CA ALA A 66 -5.22 -17.51 10.36
C ALA A 66 -4.90 -18.90 10.92
N PRO A 67 -3.78 -19.15 11.64
CA PRO A 67 -3.52 -20.47 12.23
C PRO A 67 -4.50 -20.88 13.33
N LEU A 68 -5.16 -19.92 13.99
CA LEU A 68 -6.17 -20.18 15.03
C LEU A 68 -7.60 -20.25 14.45
N LEU A 69 -7.84 -19.51 13.37
CA LEU A 69 -9.15 -19.44 12.70
C LEU A 69 -9.35 -20.57 11.68
N ALA A 70 -8.26 -21.12 11.12
CA ALA A 70 -8.33 -22.22 10.18
C ALA A 70 -8.92 -23.47 10.85
N THR A 71 -9.90 -24.05 10.16
CA THR A 71 -10.63 -25.24 10.63
C THR A 71 -9.99 -26.55 10.19
N HIS A 72 -9.25 -26.51 9.08
CA HIS A 72 -8.66 -27.68 8.42
C HIS A 72 -7.22 -27.36 8.00
N ASP A 73 -6.43 -28.41 7.75
CA ASP A 73 -5.13 -28.25 7.11
C ASP A 73 -5.31 -27.73 5.68
N ILE A 74 -4.54 -26.70 5.33
CA ILE A 74 -4.58 -26.03 4.02
C ILE A 74 -3.99 -26.90 2.88
N PHE A 75 -3.21 -27.92 3.22
CA PHE A 75 -2.54 -28.81 2.27
C PHE A 75 -3.17 -30.20 2.17
N GLU A 76 -4.01 -30.59 3.13
CA GLU A 76 -4.67 -31.89 3.15
C GLU A 76 -5.63 -32.03 1.97
N GLN A 77 -5.44 -33.09 1.18
CA GLN A 77 -6.25 -33.39 0.00
C GLN A 77 -7.14 -34.59 0.29
N ASN A 78 -8.43 -34.47 -0.01
CA ASN A 78 -9.40 -35.55 0.13
C ASN A 78 -10.30 -35.61 -1.10
N LEU A 79 -9.93 -36.45 -2.08
CA LEU A 79 -10.66 -36.57 -3.35
C LEU A 79 -12.11 -37.08 -3.18
N ALA A 80 -12.41 -37.80 -2.09
CA ALA A 80 -13.79 -38.21 -1.79
C ALA A 80 -14.68 -37.01 -1.41
N GLN A 81 -14.05 -35.91 -0.98
CA GLN A 81 -14.67 -34.67 -0.55
C GLN A 81 -14.45 -33.54 -1.57
N ARG A 82 -14.12 -33.85 -2.84
CA ARG A 82 -13.93 -32.83 -3.88
C ARG A 82 -15.23 -32.10 -4.22
N LEU A 83 -15.11 -30.80 -4.53
CA LEU A 83 -16.21 -29.97 -5.03
C LEU A 83 -17.47 -29.98 -4.14
N MET A 84 -17.30 -30.13 -2.82
CA MET A 84 -18.41 -30.06 -1.89
C MET A 84 -18.88 -28.62 -1.74
N ARG A 85 -20.19 -28.45 -1.74
CA ARG A 85 -20.85 -27.18 -1.44
C ARG A 85 -20.54 -26.71 0.00
N PRO A 86 -20.63 -25.40 0.26
CA PRO A 86 -20.60 -24.85 1.61
C PRO A 86 -21.50 -25.64 2.58
N SER A 87 -20.94 -26.02 3.72
CA SER A 87 -21.59 -26.85 4.74
C SER A 87 -21.04 -26.55 6.13
N ALA A 88 -21.65 -27.13 7.16
CA ALA A 88 -21.16 -26.98 8.55
C ALA A 88 -19.75 -27.57 8.75
N ILE A 89 -19.36 -28.54 7.92
CA ILE A 89 -18.02 -29.14 7.92
C ILE A 89 -17.06 -28.21 7.17
N HIS A 90 -17.38 -27.87 5.91
CA HIS A 90 -16.57 -26.94 5.11
C HIS A 90 -17.33 -25.64 4.86
N TRP A 91 -17.04 -24.61 5.66
CA TRP A 91 -17.84 -23.38 5.70
C TRP A 91 -17.97 -22.68 4.35
N LEU A 92 -16.91 -22.75 3.53
CA LEU A 92 -16.87 -22.18 2.18
C LEU A 92 -16.79 -23.26 1.08
N GLY A 93 -17.03 -24.52 1.45
CA GLY A 93 -16.92 -25.67 0.56
C GLY A 93 -15.47 -26.10 0.33
N THR A 94 -15.30 -27.05 -0.58
CA THR A 94 -13.99 -27.60 -0.96
C THR A 94 -13.68 -27.37 -2.43
N ASP A 95 -12.39 -27.41 -2.77
CA ASP A 95 -11.91 -27.24 -4.14
C ASP A 95 -11.83 -28.56 -4.93
N GLU A 96 -11.23 -28.53 -6.11
CA GLU A 96 -11.09 -29.68 -7.02
C GLU A 96 -10.27 -30.85 -6.43
N LEU A 97 -9.43 -30.58 -5.42
CA LEU A 97 -8.64 -31.58 -4.70
C LEU A 97 -9.25 -31.93 -3.33
N GLY A 98 -10.44 -31.39 -3.02
CA GLY A 98 -11.10 -31.58 -1.73
C GLY A 98 -10.46 -30.81 -0.58
N ARG A 99 -9.66 -29.78 -0.87
CA ARG A 99 -9.06 -28.92 0.17
C ARG A 99 -10.09 -27.88 0.63
N ASP A 100 -10.05 -27.53 1.91
CA ASP A 100 -10.98 -26.56 2.51
C ASP A 100 -10.73 -25.12 2.01
N ILE A 101 -11.73 -24.52 1.35
CA ILE A 101 -11.60 -23.18 0.77
C ILE A 101 -11.49 -22.11 1.84
N TYR A 102 -12.20 -22.27 2.98
CA TYR A 102 -12.18 -21.30 4.07
C TYR A 102 -10.78 -21.15 4.67
N SER A 103 -10.18 -22.26 5.08
CA SER A 103 -8.85 -22.28 5.68
C SER A 103 -7.79 -21.77 4.69
N ARG A 104 -7.90 -22.14 3.40
CA ARG A 104 -7.03 -21.62 2.33
C ARG A 104 -7.22 -20.12 2.12
N LEU A 105 -8.43 -19.58 2.17
CA LEU A 105 -8.71 -18.16 2.03
C LEU A 105 -8.01 -17.32 3.12
N LEU A 106 -8.05 -17.78 4.38
CA LEU A 106 -7.42 -17.12 5.52
C LEU A 106 -5.89 -17.06 5.36
N PHE A 107 -5.27 -18.18 4.95
CA PHE A 107 -3.83 -18.23 4.70
C PHE A 107 -3.44 -17.44 3.43
N GLY A 108 -4.30 -17.40 2.43
CA GLY A 108 -4.11 -16.56 1.24
C GLY A 108 -4.03 -15.07 1.58
N ALA A 109 -4.79 -14.61 2.59
CA ALA A 109 -4.69 -13.23 3.08
C ALA A 109 -3.26 -12.87 3.52
N ARG A 110 -2.54 -13.82 4.16
CA ARG A 110 -1.14 -13.62 4.56
C ARG A 110 -0.24 -13.44 3.34
N ILE A 111 -0.42 -14.26 2.31
CA ILE A 111 0.39 -14.22 1.09
C ILE A 111 0.15 -12.91 0.34
N THR A 112 -1.12 -12.51 0.16
CA THR A 112 -1.48 -11.25 -0.51
C THR A 112 -0.92 -10.04 0.23
N LEU A 113 -1.07 -9.97 1.56
CA LEU A 113 -0.51 -8.88 2.36
C LEU A 113 1.03 -8.87 2.34
N TYR A 114 1.66 -10.05 2.34
CA TYR A 114 3.12 -10.18 2.23
C TYR A 114 3.64 -9.61 0.91
N ILE A 115 3.02 -9.99 -0.21
CA ILE A 115 3.37 -9.46 -1.54
C ILE A 115 3.18 -7.95 -1.58
N ALA A 116 2.00 -7.47 -1.18
CA ALA A 116 1.65 -6.06 -1.17
C ALA A 116 2.63 -5.21 -0.34
N CYS A 117 2.92 -5.65 0.90
CA CYS A 117 3.80 -4.95 1.82
C CYS A 117 5.25 -4.90 1.30
N LEU A 118 5.81 -6.03 0.87
CA LEU A 118 7.19 -6.05 0.37
C LEU A 118 7.35 -5.25 -0.92
N THR A 119 6.40 -5.34 -1.86
CA THR A 119 6.43 -4.51 -3.05
C THR A 119 6.42 -3.03 -2.69
N ALA A 120 5.58 -2.58 -1.75
CA ALA A 120 5.55 -1.19 -1.31
C ALA A 120 6.88 -0.73 -0.67
N ILE A 121 7.49 -1.58 0.17
CA ILE A 121 8.79 -1.31 0.82
C ILE A 121 9.92 -1.18 -0.21
N ILE A 122 9.83 -1.87 -1.35
CA ILE A 122 10.84 -1.79 -2.42
C ILE A 122 10.57 -0.59 -3.34
N VAL A 123 9.31 -0.43 -3.76
CA VAL A 123 8.87 0.57 -4.74
C VAL A 123 9.03 1.99 -4.20
N ALA A 124 8.67 2.24 -2.95
CA ALA A 124 8.66 3.58 -2.39
C ALA A 124 10.07 4.20 -2.31
N PRO A 125 11.10 3.53 -1.74
CA PRO A 125 12.45 4.09 -1.69
C PRO A 125 13.08 4.24 -3.06
N ILE A 126 12.92 3.26 -3.97
CA ILE A 126 13.47 3.35 -5.33
C ILE A 126 12.88 4.55 -6.07
N GLY A 127 11.55 4.66 -6.07
CA GLY A 127 10.86 5.78 -6.70
C GLY A 127 11.28 7.11 -6.09
N LEU A 128 11.28 7.20 -4.76
CA LEU A 128 11.63 8.42 -4.04
C LEU A 128 13.06 8.87 -4.34
N LEU A 129 14.04 7.97 -4.23
CA LEU A 129 15.45 8.28 -4.49
C LEU A 129 15.69 8.72 -5.94
N ILE A 130 15.11 8.02 -6.92
CA ILE A 130 15.27 8.38 -8.33
C ILE A 130 14.61 9.74 -8.61
N GLY A 131 13.39 9.94 -8.12
CA GLY A 131 12.62 11.17 -8.33
C GLY A 131 13.28 12.39 -7.69
N THR A 132 13.68 12.30 -6.42
CA THR A 132 14.34 13.41 -5.72
C THR A 132 15.71 13.72 -6.30
N SER A 133 16.46 12.70 -6.72
CA SER A 133 17.78 12.91 -7.34
C SER A 133 17.65 13.61 -8.70
N ALA A 134 16.73 13.16 -9.55
CA ALA A 134 16.42 13.80 -10.83
C ALA A 134 15.96 15.26 -10.63
N GLY A 135 15.00 15.46 -9.73
CA GLY A 135 14.42 16.77 -9.45
C GLY A 135 15.42 17.76 -8.86
N TYR A 136 16.31 17.32 -7.95
CA TYR A 136 17.25 18.22 -7.26
C TYR A 136 18.50 18.53 -8.10
N ILE A 137 19.13 17.51 -8.70
CA ILE A 137 20.37 17.69 -9.46
C ILE A 137 20.06 18.43 -10.77
N GLY A 138 18.97 18.08 -11.47
CA GLY A 138 18.61 18.69 -12.74
C GLY A 138 19.58 18.34 -13.89
N GLY A 139 19.49 19.09 -14.98
CA GLY A 139 20.39 18.95 -16.13
C GLY A 139 20.31 17.56 -16.77
N TRP A 140 21.47 16.99 -17.10
CA TRP A 140 21.54 15.69 -17.79
C TRP A 140 21.07 14.52 -16.91
N VAL A 141 21.29 14.59 -15.58
CA VAL A 141 20.82 13.54 -14.65
C VAL A 141 19.31 13.43 -14.67
N ASP A 142 18.61 14.57 -14.68
CA ASP A 142 17.16 14.60 -14.82
C ASP A 142 16.70 13.97 -16.14
N ILE A 143 17.31 14.38 -17.25
CA ILE A 143 16.98 13.88 -18.59
C ILE A 143 17.15 12.36 -18.67
N VAL A 144 18.27 11.81 -18.18
CA VAL A 144 18.57 10.37 -18.23
C VAL A 144 17.61 9.59 -17.33
N LEU A 145 17.46 9.99 -16.06
CA LEU A 145 16.59 9.29 -15.12
C LEU A 145 15.13 9.32 -15.56
N MET A 146 14.66 10.46 -16.07
CA MET A 146 13.29 10.56 -16.60
C MET A 146 13.11 9.79 -17.89
N ARG A 147 14.15 9.68 -18.74
CA ARG A 147 14.09 8.80 -19.91
C ARG A 147 13.92 7.33 -19.51
N ILE A 148 14.63 6.88 -18.47
CA ILE A 148 14.46 5.53 -17.93
C ILE A 148 13.03 5.36 -17.39
N VAL A 149 12.53 6.30 -16.60
CA VAL A 149 11.14 6.30 -16.11
C VAL A 149 10.14 6.21 -17.27
N ASP A 150 10.34 6.99 -18.34
CA ASP A 150 9.45 7.03 -19.50
C ASP A 150 9.46 5.71 -20.29
N ILE A 151 10.60 5.01 -20.35
CA ILE A 151 10.68 3.67 -20.96
C ILE A 151 9.77 2.69 -20.23
N PHE A 152 9.83 2.66 -18.89
CA PHE A 152 8.99 1.76 -18.11
C PHE A 152 7.51 2.12 -18.21
N LEU A 153 7.18 3.42 -18.22
CA LEU A 153 5.80 3.91 -18.31
C LEU A 153 5.18 3.76 -19.71
N ALA A 154 5.99 3.52 -20.74
CA ALA A 154 5.49 3.23 -22.08
C ALA A 154 4.79 1.87 -22.16
N PHE A 155 5.10 0.94 -21.26
CA PHE A 155 4.49 -0.38 -21.20
C PHE A 155 3.41 -0.43 -20.10
N PRO A 156 2.28 -1.13 -20.34
CA PRO A 156 1.35 -1.46 -19.28
C PRO A 156 2.05 -2.25 -18.17
N SER A 157 1.82 -1.87 -16.90
CA SER A 157 2.53 -2.45 -15.75
C SER A 157 2.38 -3.97 -15.64
N LEU A 158 1.19 -4.50 -15.96
CA LEU A 158 0.93 -5.93 -15.99
C LEU A 158 1.77 -6.65 -17.04
N ILE A 159 1.86 -6.11 -18.27
CA ILE A 159 2.65 -6.70 -19.36
C ILE A 159 4.13 -6.71 -18.98
N LEU A 160 4.62 -5.62 -18.39
CA LEU A 160 6.00 -5.53 -17.95
C LEU A 160 6.30 -6.50 -16.80
N ALA A 161 5.39 -6.62 -15.83
CA ALA A 161 5.52 -7.60 -14.75
C ALA A 161 5.54 -9.03 -15.31
N LEU A 162 4.66 -9.36 -16.26
CA LEU A 162 4.65 -10.66 -16.95
C LEU A 162 5.98 -10.96 -17.65
N ALA A 163 6.53 -9.97 -18.37
CA ALA A 163 7.81 -10.13 -19.05
C ALA A 163 8.95 -10.41 -18.06
N PHE A 164 8.99 -9.69 -16.93
CA PHE A 164 10.00 -9.94 -15.90
C PHE A 164 9.83 -11.29 -15.22
N VAL A 165 8.60 -11.71 -14.88
CA VAL A 165 8.40 -13.05 -14.29
C VAL A 165 8.72 -14.16 -15.29
N ALA A 166 8.39 -13.98 -16.57
CA ALA A 166 8.76 -14.95 -17.61
C ALA A 166 10.29 -15.15 -17.69
N ALA A 167 11.07 -14.09 -17.45
CA ALA A 167 12.54 -14.16 -17.41
C ALA A 167 13.08 -14.72 -16.08
N LEU A 168 12.46 -14.39 -14.95
CA LEU A 168 12.91 -14.81 -13.62
C LEU A 168 12.44 -16.22 -13.22
N GLY A 169 11.37 -16.71 -13.86
CA GLY A 169 10.65 -17.92 -13.49
C GLY A 169 9.52 -17.66 -12.48
N PRO A 170 8.55 -18.59 -12.38
CA PRO A 170 7.41 -18.46 -11.49
C PRO A 170 7.82 -18.48 -10.01
N GLY A 171 7.06 -17.79 -9.16
CA GLY A 171 7.23 -17.83 -7.71
C GLY A 171 6.89 -16.51 -7.02
N ILE A 172 6.62 -16.57 -5.71
CA ILE A 172 6.24 -15.38 -4.90
C ILE A 172 7.35 -14.32 -4.93
N GLN A 173 8.61 -14.73 -4.73
CA GLN A 173 9.75 -13.81 -4.70
C GLN A 173 9.96 -13.12 -6.06
N ASN A 174 9.92 -13.90 -7.14
CA ASN A 174 10.07 -13.38 -8.50
C ASN A 174 8.91 -12.47 -8.90
N ALA A 175 7.68 -12.80 -8.50
CA ALA A 175 6.53 -11.93 -8.68
C ALA A 175 6.71 -10.59 -7.94
N ILE A 176 7.18 -10.60 -6.68
CA ILE A 176 7.46 -9.36 -5.93
C ILE A 176 8.49 -8.50 -6.66
N ILE A 177 9.58 -9.10 -7.16
CA ILE A 177 10.63 -8.39 -7.91
C ILE A 177 10.05 -7.79 -9.19
N ALA A 178 9.34 -8.59 -9.99
CA ALA A 178 8.76 -8.17 -11.24
C ALA A 178 7.73 -7.03 -11.07
N ILE A 179 6.82 -7.14 -10.10
CA ILE A 179 5.84 -6.09 -9.81
C ILE A 179 6.56 -4.82 -9.34
N SER A 180 7.61 -4.95 -8.49
CA SER A 180 8.36 -3.81 -7.98
C SER A 180 9.07 -3.05 -9.12
N LEU A 181 9.70 -3.78 -10.05
CA LEU A 181 10.33 -3.22 -11.24
C LEU A 181 9.33 -2.50 -12.15
N ALA A 182 8.08 -2.97 -12.22
CA ALA A 182 7.04 -2.34 -13.02
C ALA A 182 6.35 -1.15 -12.32
N SER A 183 6.45 -1.02 -10.98
CA SER A 183 5.57 -0.13 -10.20
C SER A 183 6.24 1.11 -9.59
N TRP A 184 7.57 1.20 -9.58
CA TRP A 184 8.32 2.37 -9.10
C TRP A 184 8.24 3.65 -9.94
N PRO A 185 8.06 3.63 -11.29
CA PRO A 185 8.17 4.84 -12.11
C PRO A 185 7.15 5.95 -11.77
N PRO A 186 5.86 5.65 -11.47
CA PRO A 186 4.91 6.68 -11.04
C PRO A 186 5.31 7.41 -9.75
N ILE A 187 5.95 6.70 -8.81
CA ILE A 187 6.46 7.29 -7.56
C ILE A 187 7.63 8.22 -7.85
N ALA A 188 8.54 7.83 -8.75
CA ALA A 188 9.66 8.68 -9.16
C ALA A 188 9.19 9.97 -9.83
N ARG A 189 8.19 9.89 -10.72
CA ARG A 189 7.64 11.07 -11.38
C ARG A 189 6.99 12.04 -10.39
N LEU A 190 6.25 11.52 -9.40
CA LEU A 190 5.66 12.32 -8.33
C LEU A 190 6.75 13.01 -7.48
N ALA A 191 7.70 12.24 -6.96
CA ALA A 191 8.78 12.76 -6.11
C ALA A 191 9.63 13.81 -6.85
N ARG A 192 9.86 13.63 -8.16
CA ARG A 192 10.51 14.64 -9.00
C ARG A 192 9.71 15.94 -9.06
N ALA A 193 8.41 15.87 -9.34
CA ALA A 193 7.56 17.05 -9.48
C ALA A 193 7.54 17.88 -8.18
N GLU A 194 7.44 17.22 -7.03
CA GLU A 194 7.52 17.88 -5.73
C GLU A 194 8.90 18.47 -5.48
N THR A 195 9.96 17.72 -5.79
CA THR A 195 11.33 18.18 -5.62
C THR A 195 11.62 19.43 -6.46
N LEU A 196 11.11 19.53 -7.68
CA LEU A 196 11.25 20.72 -8.52
C LEU A 196 10.62 21.97 -7.90
N THR A 197 9.59 21.79 -7.09
CA THR A 197 8.95 22.87 -6.32
C THR A 197 9.76 23.19 -5.07
N ILE A 198 10.10 22.16 -4.28
CA ILE A 198 10.83 22.31 -3.00
C ILE A 198 12.22 22.90 -3.20
N ARG A 199 12.94 22.50 -4.26
CA ARG A 199 14.31 22.99 -4.54
C ARG A 199 14.40 24.49 -4.78
N LYS A 200 13.28 25.14 -5.14
CA LYS A 200 13.20 26.59 -5.39
C LYS A 200 12.78 27.38 -4.15
N SER A 201 12.57 26.72 -3.00
CA SER A 201 12.18 27.38 -1.76
C SER A 201 13.34 28.07 -1.06
N ASP A 202 13.04 29.17 -0.36
CA ASP A 202 14.01 29.90 0.47
C ASP A 202 14.62 29.02 1.57
N TYR A 203 13.86 28.04 2.07
CA TYR A 203 14.32 27.04 3.03
C TYR A 203 15.54 26.26 2.50
N ILE A 204 15.48 25.75 1.27
CA ILE A 204 16.58 25.02 0.66
C ILE A 204 17.76 25.95 0.34
N SER A 205 17.49 27.18 -0.10
CA SER A 205 18.53 28.21 -0.30
C SER A 205 19.29 28.51 1.00
N ALA A 206 18.59 28.66 2.12
CA ALA A 206 19.19 28.89 3.43
C ALA A 206 20.08 27.72 3.88
N ILE A 207 19.61 26.47 3.69
CA ILE A 207 20.40 25.27 4.01
C ILE A 207 21.66 25.18 3.14
N ARG A 208 21.58 25.57 1.87
CA ARG A 208 22.74 25.61 0.98
C ARG A 208 23.75 26.68 1.44
N LEU A 209 23.29 27.85 1.88
CA LEU A 209 24.17 28.89 2.44
C LEU A 209 24.88 28.44 3.73
N GLN A 210 24.31 27.51 4.48
CA GLN A 210 24.94 26.88 5.64
C GLN A 210 25.98 25.79 5.26
N GLY A 211 26.26 25.59 3.97
CA GLY A 211 27.29 24.66 3.49
C GLY A 211 26.86 23.19 3.43
N ALA A 212 25.55 22.90 3.42
CA ALA A 212 25.07 21.53 3.27
C ALA A 212 25.37 20.95 1.88
N SER A 213 25.89 19.72 1.84
CA SER A 213 26.16 19.03 0.58
C SER A 213 24.87 18.61 -0.15
N PRO A 214 24.89 18.43 -1.49
CA PRO A 214 23.75 17.95 -2.26
C PRO A 214 23.06 16.71 -1.68
N LEU A 215 23.84 15.71 -1.25
CA LEU A 215 23.32 14.48 -0.68
C LEU A 215 22.63 14.73 0.66
N ARG A 216 23.19 15.60 1.51
CA ARG A 216 22.57 16.00 2.78
C ARG A 216 21.25 16.74 2.55
N ILE A 217 21.18 17.58 1.52
CA ILE A 217 19.95 18.29 1.15
C ILE A 217 18.89 17.31 0.67
N ILE A 218 19.24 16.36 -0.21
CA ILE A 218 18.30 15.36 -0.72
C ILE A 218 17.78 14.50 0.42
N LEU A 219 18.65 13.80 1.14
CA LEU A 219 18.24 12.79 2.13
C LEU A 219 17.71 13.40 3.43
N GLY A 220 18.28 14.53 3.86
CA GLY A 220 17.94 15.16 5.14
C GLY A 220 16.76 16.13 5.09
N HIS A 221 16.44 16.69 3.90
CA HIS A 221 15.44 17.74 3.79
C HIS A 221 14.37 17.44 2.74
N ILE A 222 14.77 17.13 1.50
CA ILE A 222 13.80 16.94 0.41
C ILE A 222 13.04 15.62 0.55
N VAL A 223 13.74 14.51 0.75
CA VAL A 223 13.14 13.17 0.92
C VAL A 223 12.08 13.18 2.02
N PRO A 224 12.35 13.66 3.25
CA PRO A 224 11.34 13.75 4.30
C PRO A 224 10.11 14.59 3.94
N MET A 225 10.29 15.66 3.16
CA MET A 225 9.17 16.50 2.72
C MET A 225 8.27 15.79 1.70
N CYS A 226 8.84 15.00 0.80
CA CYS A 226 8.08 14.23 -0.20
C CYS A 226 7.43 12.95 0.37
N MET A 227 7.84 12.49 1.57
CA MET A 227 7.34 11.24 2.16
C MET A 227 5.82 11.21 2.30
N SER A 228 5.18 12.33 2.66
CA SER A 228 3.73 12.42 2.85
C SER A 228 2.98 12.03 1.56
N SER A 229 3.36 12.63 0.44
CA SER A 229 2.74 12.37 -0.86
C SER A 229 3.10 11.00 -1.42
N VAL A 230 4.32 10.53 -1.18
CA VAL A 230 4.75 9.18 -1.57
C VAL A 230 3.94 8.12 -0.82
N VAL A 231 3.71 8.28 0.49
CA VAL A 231 2.89 7.34 1.28
C VAL A 231 1.48 7.27 0.71
N VAL A 232 0.83 8.41 0.46
CA VAL A 232 -0.49 8.46 -0.17
C VAL A 232 -0.49 7.73 -1.51
N ARG A 233 0.51 8.03 -2.36
CA ARG A 233 0.58 7.44 -3.70
C ARG A 233 0.82 5.93 -3.66
N VAL A 234 1.64 5.45 -2.72
CA VAL A 234 1.91 4.02 -2.53
C VAL A 234 0.65 3.30 -2.06
N THR A 235 -0.12 3.88 -1.13
CA THR A 235 -1.40 3.30 -0.69
C THR A 235 -2.39 3.16 -1.84
N LEU A 236 -2.56 4.22 -2.65
CA LEU A 236 -3.41 4.17 -3.85
C LEU A 236 -2.93 3.12 -4.86
N ASN A 237 -1.62 2.97 -5.01
CA ASN A 237 -1.04 1.99 -5.95
C ASN A 237 -1.16 0.54 -5.45
N MET A 238 -1.47 0.33 -4.17
CA MET A 238 -1.57 -1.00 -3.58
C MET A 238 -2.67 -1.84 -4.22
N ALA A 239 -3.79 -1.21 -4.59
CA ALA A 239 -4.87 -1.85 -5.33
C ALA A 239 -4.37 -2.46 -6.66
N ALA A 240 -3.57 -1.71 -7.42
CA ALA A 240 -2.99 -2.17 -8.67
C ALA A 240 -1.93 -3.27 -8.45
N ILE A 241 -1.12 -3.16 -7.39
CA ILE A 241 -0.13 -4.19 -6.99
C ILE A 241 -0.83 -5.51 -6.69
N ILE A 242 -1.90 -5.49 -5.87
CA ILE A 242 -2.68 -6.68 -5.51
C ILE A 242 -3.31 -7.30 -6.75
N LEU A 243 -3.90 -6.48 -7.61
CA LEU A 243 -4.54 -6.97 -8.84
C LEU A 243 -3.52 -7.57 -9.81
N THR A 244 -2.32 -6.98 -9.90
CA THR A 244 -1.21 -7.52 -10.69
C THR A 244 -0.71 -8.84 -10.11
N ALA A 245 -0.52 -8.93 -8.79
CA ALA A 245 -0.11 -10.16 -8.11
C ALA A 245 -1.12 -11.28 -8.34
N ALA A 246 -2.41 -10.99 -8.16
CA ALA A 246 -3.49 -11.93 -8.42
C ALA A 246 -3.55 -12.33 -9.90
N GLY A 247 -3.32 -11.40 -10.83
CA GLY A 247 -3.24 -11.68 -12.26
C GLY A 247 -2.07 -12.59 -12.62
N LEU A 248 -0.89 -12.38 -12.03
CA LEU A 248 0.28 -13.27 -12.19
C LEU A 248 -0.01 -14.66 -11.61
N GLY A 249 -0.60 -14.74 -10.41
CA GLY A 249 -1.04 -16.00 -9.80
C GLY A 249 -2.05 -16.72 -10.68
N PHE A 250 -3.01 -15.97 -11.23
CA PHE A 250 -4.03 -16.51 -12.13
C PHE A 250 -3.44 -17.11 -13.40
N LEU A 251 -2.38 -16.49 -13.94
CA LEU A 251 -1.64 -16.97 -15.11
C LEU A 251 -0.59 -18.05 -14.79
N GLY A 252 -0.52 -18.53 -13.54
CA GLY A 252 0.42 -19.57 -13.11
C GLY A 252 1.87 -19.08 -12.88
N LEU A 253 2.09 -17.76 -12.95
CA LEU A 253 3.40 -17.13 -12.80
C LEU A 253 3.67 -16.65 -11.36
N GLY A 254 2.65 -16.65 -10.50
CA GLY A 254 2.74 -16.28 -9.09
C GLY A 254 3.18 -17.44 -8.18
N ALA A 255 2.50 -17.56 -7.03
CA ALA A 255 2.73 -18.67 -6.11
C ALA A 255 2.47 -20.01 -6.79
N GLN A 256 3.23 -21.04 -6.41
CA GLN A 256 3.06 -22.38 -6.98
C GLN A 256 2.27 -23.28 -6.03
N PRO A 257 1.44 -24.21 -6.55
CA PRO A 257 0.78 -25.22 -5.72
C PRO A 257 1.80 -25.96 -4.83
N PRO A 258 1.44 -26.32 -3.58
CA PRO A 258 0.09 -26.31 -3.01
C PRO A 258 -0.32 -25.00 -2.30
N SER A 259 0.46 -23.93 -2.47
CA SER A 259 0.25 -22.63 -1.81
C SER A 259 -1.16 -22.05 -2.05
N PRO A 260 -1.87 -21.56 -1.01
CA PRO A 260 -3.21 -21.01 -1.13
C PRO A 260 -3.21 -19.52 -1.49
N GLU A 261 -2.61 -19.15 -2.61
CA GLU A 261 -2.64 -17.76 -3.11
C GLU A 261 -3.98 -17.47 -3.82
N TRP A 262 -4.57 -16.28 -3.62
CA TRP A 262 -5.92 -16.01 -4.11
C TRP A 262 -6.03 -16.01 -5.64
N GLY A 263 -5.03 -15.51 -6.36
CA GLY A 263 -4.98 -15.56 -7.83
C GLY A 263 -4.93 -16.99 -8.37
N THR A 264 -4.11 -17.86 -7.77
CA THR A 264 -4.06 -19.29 -8.15
C THR A 264 -5.35 -20.02 -7.79
N MET A 265 -5.94 -19.74 -6.62
CA MET A 265 -7.25 -20.29 -6.23
C MET A 265 -8.35 -19.87 -7.21
N LEU A 266 -8.36 -18.61 -7.63
CA LEU A 266 -9.30 -18.11 -8.65
C LEU A 266 -9.10 -18.80 -10.00
N SER A 267 -7.85 -19.09 -10.39
CA SER A 267 -7.53 -19.81 -11.63
C SER A 267 -8.03 -21.24 -11.61
N SER A 268 -7.77 -21.99 -10.55
CA SER A 268 -8.30 -23.34 -10.33
C SER A 268 -9.82 -23.37 -10.39
N GLY A 269 -10.48 -22.40 -9.75
CA GLY A 269 -11.94 -22.30 -9.72
C GLY A 269 -12.58 -21.96 -11.07
N ARG A 270 -11.82 -21.41 -12.03
CA ARG A 270 -12.33 -20.94 -13.32
C ARG A 270 -13.09 -22.03 -14.08
N GLU A 271 -12.58 -23.26 -14.09
CA GLU A 271 -13.17 -24.39 -14.81
C GLU A 271 -14.51 -24.84 -14.20
N PHE A 272 -14.75 -24.51 -12.93
CA PHE A 272 -15.94 -24.89 -12.18
C PHE A 272 -16.95 -23.74 -12.03
N MET A 273 -16.73 -22.58 -12.66
CA MET A 273 -17.58 -21.40 -12.47
C MET A 273 -19.07 -21.64 -12.74
N LEU A 274 -19.41 -22.49 -13.72
CA LEU A 274 -20.81 -22.78 -14.07
C LEU A 274 -21.47 -23.79 -13.12
N THR A 275 -20.69 -24.60 -12.41
CA THR A 275 -21.19 -25.71 -11.58
C THR A 275 -20.99 -25.45 -10.09
N ASN A 276 -19.78 -25.07 -9.69
CA ASN A 276 -19.35 -24.80 -8.31
C ASN A 276 -18.75 -23.39 -8.23
N TRP A 277 -19.58 -22.38 -8.47
CA TRP A 277 -19.18 -20.97 -8.61
C TRP A 277 -18.40 -20.41 -7.42
N TRP A 278 -18.63 -20.91 -6.19
CA TRP A 278 -17.99 -20.41 -4.97
C TRP A 278 -16.46 -20.59 -4.99
N ILE A 279 -15.95 -21.62 -5.69
CA ILE A 279 -14.52 -21.92 -5.77
C ILE A 279 -13.74 -20.74 -6.39
N ALA A 280 -14.30 -20.14 -7.44
CA ALA A 280 -13.73 -18.94 -8.08
C ALA A 280 -14.20 -17.65 -7.39
N ALA A 281 -15.49 -17.54 -7.07
CA ALA A 281 -16.06 -16.28 -6.60
C ALA A 281 -15.49 -15.83 -5.25
N ILE A 282 -15.23 -16.75 -4.33
CA ILE A 282 -14.73 -16.43 -2.98
C ILE A 282 -13.35 -15.77 -3.01
N PRO A 283 -12.29 -16.37 -3.61
CA PRO A 283 -11.00 -15.70 -3.72
C PRO A 283 -11.09 -14.42 -4.58
N GLY A 284 -11.93 -14.40 -5.62
CA GLY A 284 -12.19 -13.19 -6.41
C GLY A 284 -12.77 -12.04 -5.58
N CYS A 285 -13.74 -12.32 -4.71
CA CYS A 285 -14.31 -11.35 -3.78
C CYS A 285 -13.28 -10.87 -2.76
N ALA A 286 -12.40 -11.74 -2.26
CA ALA A 286 -11.32 -11.35 -1.36
C ALA A 286 -10.33 -10.38 -2.02
N ILE A 287 -9.92 -10.65 -3.27
CA ILE A 287 -9.09 -9.74 -4.07
C ILE A 287 -9.79 -8.39 -4.26
N LEU A 288 -11.07 -8.40 -4.65
CA LEU A 288 -11.86 -7.19 -4.88
C LEU A 288 -12.00 -6.34 -3.62
N LEU A 289 -12.41 -6.95 -2.50
CA LEU A 289 -12.61 -6.25 -1.22
C LEU A 289 -11.30 -5.65 -0.71
N THR A 290 -10.20 -6.41 -0.82
CA THR A 290 -8.89 -5.94 -0.37
C THR A 290 -8.41 -4.77 -1.24
N SER A 291 -8.50 -4.90 -2.56
CA SER A 291 -8.13 -3.85 -3.51
C SER A 291 -8.94 -2.57 -3.31
N LEU A 292 -10.27 -2.71 -3.17
CA LEU A 292 -11.16 -1.60 -2.87
C LEU A 292 -10.82 -0.93 -1.55
N ALA A 293 -10.56 -1.69 -0.49
CA ALA A 293 -10.24 -1.15 0.83
C ALA A 293 -8.96 -0.30 0.82
N PHE A 294 -7.90 -0.75 0.12
CA PHE A 294 -6.69 0.05 -0.05
C PHE A 294 -6.92 1.32 -0.87
N ASN A 295 -7.76 1.25 -1.90
CA ASN A 295 -8.09 2.42 -2.72
C ASN A 295 -8.83 3.48 -1.88
N LEU A 296 -9.90 3.07 -1.18
CA LEU A 296 -10.68 3.96 -0.32
C LEU A 296 -9.86 4.56 0.82
N LEU A 297 -8.97 3.77 1.44
CA LEU A 297 -8.05 4.27 2.46
C LEU A 297 -7.05 5.27 1.88
N GLY A 298 -6.53 5.00 0.67
CA GLY A 298 -5.60 5.88 -0.03
C GLY A 298 -6.21 7.24 -0.36
N ASP A 299 -7.46 7.26 -0.81
CA ASP A 299 -8.21 8.50 -1.07
C ASP A 299 -8.42 9.29 0.24
N GLY A 300 -8.81 8.62 1.32
CA GLY A 300 -8.94 9.27 2.62
C GLY A 300 -7.62 9.83 3.17
N LEU A 301 -6.52 9.09 3.00
CA LEU A 301 -5.18 9.56 3.37
C LEU A 301 -4.77 10.78 2.55
N ARG A 302 -5.10 10.80 1.26
CA ARG A 302 -4.87 11.95 0.38
C ARG A 302 -5.57 13.19 0.91
N ASP A 303 -6.85 13.10 1.24
CA ASP A 303 -7.64 14.23 1.73
C ASP A 303 -7.10 14.79 3.06
N VAL A 304 -6.63 13.90 3.94
CA VAL A 304 -6.09 14.27 5.26
C VAL A 304 -4.68 14.86 5.19
N LEU A 305 -3.88 14.41 4.23
CA LEU A 305 -2.49 14.80 4.06
C LEU A 305 -2.28 15.92 3.03
N ASP A 306 -3.30 16.32 2.27
CA ASP A 306 -3.23 17.47 1.36
C ASP A 306 -3.04 18.77 2.16
N PRO A 307 -1.89 19.48 2.00
CA PRO A 307 -1.62 20.72 2.71
C PRO A 307 -2.52 21.88 2.31
N ARG A 308 -3.28 21.78 1.21
CA ARG A 308 -4.11 22.88 0.68
C ARG A 308 -5.44 23.07 1.42
N ASN A 309 -5.80 22.14 2.31
CA ASN A 309 -7.04 22.16 3.09
C ASN A 309 -6.83 22.60 4.56
N GLY A 310 -5.70 23.25 4.89
CA GLY A 310 -5.34 23.69 6.24
C GLY A 310 -4.63 25.03 6.26
#